data_AF-A0A7C7A1W6-F1
#
_entry.id   AF-A0A7C7A1W6-F1
#
_cell.length_a   1.000
_cell.length_b   1.000
_cell.length_c   1.000
_cell.angle_alpha   90.00
_cell.angle_beta   90.00
_cell.angle_gamma   90.00
#
_symmetry.space_group_name_H-M   'P 1'
#
loop_
_entity.id
_entity.type
_entity.pdbx_description
1 polymer ?
#
loop_
_entity_poly.entity_id
_entity_poly.type
_entity_poly.pdbx_seq_one_letter_code
_entity_poly.pdbx_strand_id
1 'polypeptide(L)'
;MLLNADIGGHQKVCSYSFVLAHEKDLLAHEQVDHGRVTELIAEITKDGVLKYPIIADKNSMVILDGHHRVRALTTLGCLFIPTYLVDYCDDNIIVTTWGDASEASRSGRKKLVEREPLREVTKDVVVMAALTGRLLPPKTSRHVWPWPYEERPVPINILKGLTSSITC
;
A
#
# COMPACT_ATOMS: atom_id res chain seq x y z
N MET A 1 24.84 -42.76 -18.20
CA MET A 1 24.00 -41.70 -18.80
C MET A 1 22.92 -41.38 -17.77
N LEU A 2 23.22 -40.49 -16.82
CA LEU A 2 22.25 -40.04 -15.82
C LEU A 2 21.82 -38.63 -16.24
N LEU A 3 20.55 -38.50 -16.61
CA LEU A 3 19.91 -37.22 -16.88
C LEU A 3 19.59 -36.56 -15.54
N ASN A 4 20.23 -35.43 -15.27
CA ASN A 4 19.84 -34.51 -14.20
C ASN A 4 18.50 -33.90 -14.59
N ALA A 5 17.44 -34.25 -13.85
CA ALA A 5 16.21 -33.48 -13.87
C ALA A 5 16.41 -32.29 -12.92
N ASP A 6 16.71 -31.15 -13.52
CA ASP A 6 16.69 -29.85 -12.86
C ASP A 6 15.22 -29.50 -12.57
N ILE A 7 14.80 -29.63 -11.32
CA ILE A 7 13.48 -29.19 -10.84
C ILE A 7 13.68 -27.97 -9.93
N GLY A 8 14.43 -26.99 -10.42
CA GLY A 8 14.55 -25.66 -9.83
C GLY A 8 13.29 -24.84 -10.11
N GLY A 9 12.23 -25.06 -9.34
CA GLY A 9 11.16 -24.09 -9.21
C GLY A 9 11.70 -22.84 -8.53
N HIS A 10 12.19 -21.87 -9.30
CA HIS A 10 12.59 -20.57 -8.77
C HIS A 10 11.35 -19.87 -8.20
N GLN A 11 11.10 -20.05 -6.91
CA GLN A 11 10.18 -19.20 -6.17
C GLN A 11 10.72 -17.77 -6.30
N LYS A 12 10.02 -16.94 -7.07
CA LYS A 12 10.41 -15.55 -7.36
C LYS A 12 10.61 -14.84 -6.01
N VAL A 13 11.85 -14.50 -5.70
CA VAL A 13 12.24 -13.95 -4.40
C VAL A 13 11.49 -12.63 -4.18
N CYS A 14 10.81 -12.51 -3.05
CA CYS A 14 10.17 -11.28 -2.59
C CYS A 14 11.20 -10.15 -2.53
N SER A 15 11.10 -9.15 -3.40
CA SER A 15 12.04 -8.02 -3.44
C SER A 15 11.51 -6.81 -2.67
N TYR A 16 11.33 -6.99 -1.36
CA TYR A 16 11.04 -5.88 -0.46
C TYR A 16 11.92 -5.89 0.78
N SER A 17 12.22 -4.70 1.29
CA SER A 17 12.86 -4.53 2.59
C SER A 17 11.87 -3.95 3.58
N PHE A 18 11.94 -4.40 4.83
CA PHE A 18 11.08 -3.86 5.89
C PHE A 18 11.79 -2.75 6.65
N VAL A 19 11.09 -1.63 6.84
CA VAL A 19 11.56 -0.47 7.59
C VAL A 19 10.45 0.08 8.48
N LEU A 20 10.84 0.92 9.45
CA LEU A 20 9.94 1.83 10.14
C LEU A 20 10.15 3.23 9.56
N ALA A 21 9.29 3.66 8.64
CA ALA A 21 9.38 4.97 8.00
C ALA A 21 8.71 6.03 8.87
N HIS A 22 9.26 7.24 8.93
CA HIS A 22 8.57 8.34 9.58
C HIS A 22 7.35 8.76 8.73
N GLU A 23 6.22 9.10 9.35
CA GLU A 23 4.96 9.40 8.65
C GLU A 23 5.09 10.53 7.62
N LYS A 24 5.89 11.56 7.93
CA LYS A 24 6.20 12.69 7.05
C LYS A 24 7.00 12.32 5.80
N ASP A 25 7.71 11.20 5.82
CA ASP A 25 8.48 10.74 4.66
C ASP A 25 7.58 10.02 3.65
N LEU A 26 6.42 9.52 4.09
CA LEU A 26 5.52 8.74 3.25
C LEU A 26 4.59 9.65 2.44
N LEU A 27 4.74 9.63 1.13
CA LEU A 27 4.01 10.51 0.22
C LEU A 27 2.74 9.83 -0.29
N ALA A 28 1.58 10.37 0.07
CA ALA A 28 0.31 9.92 -0.48
C ALA A 28 0.13 10.42 -1.92
N HIS A 29 -0.30 9.55 -2.83
CA HIS A 29 -0.80 9.95 -4.16
C HIS A 29 -2.32 9.92 -4.28
N GLU A 30 -3.02 9.32 -3.33
CA GLU A 30 -4.49 9.22 -3.28
C GLU A 30 -5.06 9.87 -2.02
N GLN A 31 -6.28 10.39 -2.16
CA GLN A 31 -7.12 10.78 -1.03
C GLN A 31 -7.59 9.54 -0.24
N VAL A 32 -7.80 9.73 1.06
CA VAL A 32 -8.36 8.69 1.92
C VAL A 32 -9.86 8.87 2.08
N ASP A 33 -10.58 7.75 2.18
CA ASP A 33 -11.97 7.72 2.64
C ASP A 33 -11.99 7.77 4.18
N HIS A 34 -12.61 8.81 4.75
CA HIS A 34 -12.64 9.02 6.19
C HIS A 34 -13.45 7.95 6.95
N GLY A 35 -14.49 7.38 6.33
CA GLY A 35 -15.23 6.26 6.89
C GLY A 35 -14.33 5.05 7.06
N ARG A 36 -13.58 4.70 6.01
CA ARG A 36 -12.62 3.59 6.03
C ARG A 36 -11.48 3.81 7.01
N VAL A 37 -10.99 5.04 7.15
CA VAL A 37 -10.00 5.39 8.19
C VAL A 37 -10.57 5.13 9.58
N THR A 38 -11.81 5.54 9.84
CA THR A 38 -12.47 5.35 11.14
C THR A 38 -12.62 3.86 11.47
N GLU A 39 -13.04 3.05 10.50
CA GLU A 39 -13.10 1.60 10.64
C GLU A 39 -11.73 0.99 10.98
N LEU A 40 -10.67 1.40 10.27
CA LEU A 40 -9.33 0.91 10.52
C LEU A 40 -8.78 1.33 11.88
N ILE A 41 -9.08 2.54 12.34
CA ILE A 41 -8.71 2.98 13.70
C ILE A 41 -9.34 2.04 14.74
N ALA A 42 -10.63 1.72 14.59
CA ALA A 42 -11.33 0.82 15.49
C ALA A 42 -10.76 -0.62 15.42
N GLU A 43 -10.51 -1.14 14.22
CA GLU A 43 -9.93 -2.47 13.99
C GLU A 43 -8.54 -2.59 14.61
N ILE A 44 -7.62 -1.67 14.28
CA ILE A 44 -6.25 -1.67 14.78
C ILE A 44 -6.21 -1.50 16.30
N THR A 45 -7.08 -0.65 16.86
CA THR A 45 -7.16 -0.46 18.32
C THR A 45 -7.66 -1.73 19.02
N LYS A 46 -8.66 -2.40 18.45
CA LYS A 46 -9.22 -3.64 18.98
C LYS A 46 -8.22 -4.79 18.91
N ASP A 47 -7.55 -4.93 17.77
CA ASP A 47 -6.61 -6.03 17.51
C ASP A 47 -5.25 -5.77 18.20
N GLY A 48 -4.93 -4.52 18.52
CA GLY A 48 -3.67 -4.11 19.15
C GLY A 48 -2.44 -4.20 18.24
N VAL A 49 -2.63 -4.55 16.97
CA VAL A 49 -1.56 -4.77 15.99
C VAL A 49 -1.93 -4.19 14.63
N LEU A 50 -0.92 -3.73 13.89
CA LEU A 50 -1.01 -3.57 12.44
C LEU A 50 -0.55 -4.89 11.80
N LYS A 51 -1.48 -5.64 11.18
CA LYS A 51 -1.19 -6.97 10.59
C LYS A 51 -0.27 -6.90 9.37
N TYR A 52 -0.56 -5.96 8.47
CA TYR A 52 0.16 -5.79 7.21
C TYR A 52 0.90 -4.44 7.23
N PRO A 53 2.22 -4.42 6.96
CA PRO A 53 2.94 -3.19 6.66
C PRO A 53 2.37 -2.49 5.44
N ILE A 54 2.54 -1.16 5.35
CA ILE A 54 2.24 -0.42 4.13
C ILE A 54 3.27 -0.78 3.04
N ILE A 55 2.95 -0.54 1.77
CA ILE A 55 3.92 -0.73 0.68
C ILE A 55 4.24 0.65 0.10
N ALA A 56 5.52 0.98 0.00
CA ALA A 56 5.98 2.24 -0.56
C ALA A 56 7.14 2.01 -1.54
N ASP A 57 7.29 2.94 -2.48
CA ASP A 57 8.47 2.98 -3.35
C ASP A 57 9.71 3.36 -2.55
N LYS A 58 10.80 2.60 -2.70
CA LYS A 58 12.07 2.84 -1.99
C LYS A 58 12.75 4.15 -2.38
N ASN A 59 12.51 4.65 -3.59
CA ASN A 59 13.22 5.83 -4.12
C ASN A 59 12.47 7.13 -3.80
N SER A 60 11.15 7.12 -3.98
CA SER A 60 10.30 8.31 -3.81
C SER A 60 9.49 8.34 -2.51
N MET A 61 9.46 7.24 -1.75
CA MET A 61 8.61 7.05 -0.57
C MET A 61 7.10 7.21 -0.84
N VAL A 62 6.70 7.15 -2.11
CA VAL A 62 5.29 7.16 -2.51
C VAL A 62 4.61 5.91 -1.98
N ILE A 63 3.51 6.11 -1.25
CA ILE A 63 2.68 5.03 -0.73
C ILE A 63 1.98 4.35 -1.91
N LEU A 64 2.30 3.10 -2.18
CA LEU A 64 1.69 2.32 -3.25
C LEU A 64 0.47 1.55 -2.75
N ASP A 65 0.50 1.09 -1.49
CA ASP A 65 -0.65 0.50 -0.82
C ASP A 65 -0.67 0.87 0.66
N GLY A 66 -1.84 1.27 1.16
CA GLY A 66 -2.06 1.47 2.60
C GLY A 66 -2.28 2.91 3.06
N HIS A 67 -2.71 3.86 2.21
CA HIS A 67 -2.97 5.27 2.60
C HIS A 67 -3.88 5.40 3.83
N HIS A 68 -4.96 4.62 3.87
CA HIS A 68 -5.88 4.60 5.01
C HIS A 68 -5.20 4.08 6.29
N ARG A 69 -4.27 3.11 6.17
CA ARG A 69 -3.49 2.58 7.30
C ARG A 69 -2.50 3.62 7.82
N VAL A 70 -1.81 4.33 6.93
CA VAL A 70 -0.96 5.48 7.32
C VAL A 70 -1.80 6.49 8.09
N ARG A 71 -2.93 6.96 7.52
CA ARG A 71 -3.78 7.94 8.19
C ARG A 71 -4.32 7.45 9.53
N ALA A 72 -4.72 6.18 9.64
CA ALA A 72 -5.19 5.59 10.89
C ALA A 72 -4.10 5.58 11.97
N LEU A 73 -2.89 5.12 11.63
CA LEU A 73 -1.75 5.08 12.55
C LEU A 73 -1.30 6.46 13.01
N THR A 74 -1.22 7.43 12.09
CA THR A 74 -0.90 8.83 12.43
C THR A 74 -1.97 9.42 13.35
N THR A 75 -3.25 9.16 13.08
CA THR A 75 -4.36 9.59 13.97
C THR A 75 -4.26 8.96 15.36
N LEU A 76 -3.77 7.72 15.43
CA LEU A 76 -3.51 7.02 16.68
C LEU A 76 -2.22 7.48 17.38
N GLY A 77 -1.50 8.47 16.84
CA GLY A 77 -0.30 9.04 17.44
C GLY A 77 0.97 8.24 17.17
N CYS A 78 1.02 7.43 16.12
CA CYS A 78 2.23 6.74 15.69
C CYS A 78 2.98 7.59 14.65
N LEU A 79 4.21 7.99 14.95
CA LEU A 79 5.09 8.67 13.98
C LEU A 79 5.82 7.71 13.05
N PHE A 80 6.09 6.48 13.50
CA PHE A 80 6.77 5.46 12.71
C PHE A 80 5.79 4.42 12.18
N ILE A 81 5.86 4.17 10.88
CA ILE A 81 4.94 3.33 10.13
C ILE A 81 5.68 2.10 9.59
N PRO A 82 5.26 0.88 9.96
CA PRO A 82 5.76 -0.36 9.36
C PRO A 82 5.56 -0.36 7.85
N THR A 83 6.66 -0.47 7.11
CA THR A 83 6.67 -0.27 5.66
C THR A 83 7.53 -1.32 4.96
N TYR A 84 6.99 -1.90 3.89
CA TYR A 84 7.74 -2.60 2.88
C TYR A 84 8.15 -1.63 1.78
N LEU A 85 9.46 -1.48 1.57
CA LEU A 85 10.03 -0.72 0.48
C LEU A 85 10.27 -1.65 -0.72
N VAL A 86 9.69 -1.29 -1.86
CA VAL A 86 9.83 -1.99 -3.15
C VAL A 86 10.51 -1.08 -4.17
N ASP A 87 11.06 -1.66 -5.24
CA ASP A 87 11.49 -0.89 -6.40
C ASP A 87 10.30 -0.64 -7.33
N TYR A 88 9.66 0.53 -7.26
CA TYR A 88 8.47 0.76 -8.09
C TYR A 88 8.79 0.85 -9.59
N CYS A 89 10.06 1.06 -9.96
CA CYS A 89 10.50 0.99 -11.36
C CYS A 89 10.54 -0.45 -11.90
N ASP A 90 10.39 -1.49 -11.08
CA ASP A 90 10.29 -2.87 -11.56
C ASP A 90 9.04 -3.05 -12.44
N ASP A 91 9.24 -3.38 -13.73
CA ASP A 91 8.17 -3.61 -14.71
C ASP A 91 7.22 -4.75 -14.32
N ASN A 92 7.64 -5.63 -13.41
CA ASN A 92 6.76 -6.67 -12.87
C ASN A 92 5.71 -6.13 -11.88
N ILE A 93 5.89 -4.91 -11.35
CA ILE A 93 4.84 -4.21 -10.58
C ILE A 93 3.98 -3.44 -11.58
N ILE A 94 2.74 -3.87 -11.74
CA ILE A 94 1.81 -3.26 -12.70
C ILE A 94 0.83 -2.37 -11.92
N VAL A 95 0.45 -1.23 -12.49
CA VAL A 95 -0.62 -0.39 -11.96
C VAL A 95 -1.79 -0.37 -12.94
N THR A 96 -3.00 -0.54 -12.42
CA THR A 96 -4.25 -0.52 -13.20
C THR A 96 -5.28 0.36 -12.50
N THR A 97 -6.40 0.66 -13.16
CA THR A 97 -7.54 1.29 -12.50
C THR A 97 -8.46 0.25 -11.83
N TRP A 98 -9.30 0.71 -10.90
CA TRP A 98 -10.38 -0.11 -10.33
C TRP A 98 -11.54 -0.21 -11.32
N GLY A 99 -11.60 -1.31 -12.07
CA GLY A 99 -12.67 -1.60 -13.04
C GLY A 99 -12.19 -2.39 -14.26
N ASP A 100 -10.93 -2.21 -14.65
CA ASP A 100 -10.38 -2.80 -15.89
C ASP A 100 -10.01 -4.29 -15.77
N ALA A 101 -9.84 -4.80 -14.54
CA ALA A 101 -9.29 -6.15 -14.34
C ALA A 101 -10.34 -7.25 -14.06
N SER A 102 -11.61 -6.95 -13.73
CA SER A 102 -12.59 -8.03 -13.39
C SER A 102 -14.05 -7.59 -13.13
N GLU A 103 -14.73 -6.94 -14.07
CA GLU A 103 -16.23 -6.89 -14.07
C GLU A 103 -16.87 -7.63 -15.26
N ALA A 104 -16.13 -8.52 -15.92
CA ALA A 104 -16.70 -9.45 -16.91
C ALA A 104 -17.33 -10.72 -16.29
N SER A 105 -17.39 -10.85 -14.96
CA SER A 105 -18.01 -12.02 -14.35
C SER A 105 -18.50 -11.77 -12.92
N ARG A 106 -19.82 -11.94 -12.77
CA ARG A 106 -20.62 -12.18 -11.55
C ARG A 106 -21.26 -10.94 -10.91
N SER A 107 -22.58 -10.94 -11.07
CA SER A 107 -23.60 -10.28 -10.26
C SER A 107 -24.01 -8.89 -10.71
N GLY A 108 -25.18 -8.84 -11.34
CA GLY A 108 -25.84 -7.61 -11.72
C GLY A 108 -26.18 -6.71 -10.53
N ARG A 109 -26.25 -5.41 -10.86
CA ARG A 109 -26.54 -4.24 -10.03
C ARG A 109 -25.40 -3.75 -9.14
N LYS A 110 -24.63 -2.81 -9.70
CA LYS A 110 -24.36 -1.57 -8.98
C LYS A 110 -24.41 -0.38 -9.94
N LYS A 111 -25.18 0.62 -9.55
CA LYS A 111 -25.44 1.89 -10.24
C LYS A 111 -24.10 2.51 -10.66
N LEU A 112 -23.88 2.61 -11.97
CA LEU A 112 -22.82 3.42 -12.55
C LEU A 112 -23.11 4.86 -12.14
N VAL A 113 -22.41 5.34 -11.11
CA VAL A 113 -22.18 6.77 -10.98
C VAL A 113 -21.33 7.12 -12.18
N GLU A 114 -21.80 8.05 -13.01
CA GLU A 114 -21.02 8.67 -14.08
C GLU A 114 -19.77 9.29 -13.46
N ARG A 115 -18.72 8.48 -13.35
CA ARG A 115 -17.38 8.94 -13.06
C ARG A 115 -16.79 9.26 -14.43
N GLU A 116 -16.30 10.49 -14.59
CA GLU A 116 -15.42 10.86 -15.70
C GLU A 116 -14.45 9.69 -15.97
N PRO A 117 -14.29 9.24 -17.23
CA PRO A 117 -13.45 8.09 -17.53
C PRO A 117 -12.05 8.41 -17.01
N LEU A 118 -11.64 7.70 -15.95
CA LEU A 118 -10.32 7.87 -15.39
C LEU A 118 -9.35 7.53 -16.51
N ARG A 119 -8.59 8.56 -16.93
CA ARG A 119 -7.45 8.38 -17.84
C ARG A 119 -6.60 7.23 -17.28
N GLU A 120 -6.13 6.37 -18.16
CA GLU A 120 -5.24 5.25 -17.84
C GLU A 120 -4.22 5.67 -16.78
N VAL A 121 -4.22 4.97 -15.64
CA VAL A 121 -3.34 5.28 -14.51
C VAL A 121 -1.99 4.65 -14.78
N THR A 122 -0.95 5.47 -14.92
CA THR A 122 0.44 5.02 -15.07
C THR A 122 1.24 5.23 -13.79
N LYS A 123 2.41 4.59 -13.69
CA LYS A 123 3.34 4.81 -12.56
C LYS A 123 3.75 6.27 -12.43
N ASP A 124 3.98 6.94 -13.57
CA ASP A 124 4.32 8.36 -13.60
C ASP A 124 3.20 9.23 -13.02
N VAL A 125 1.93 8.92 -13.35
CA VAL A 125 0.78 9.62 -12.76
C VAL A 125 0.72 9.44 -11.25
N VAL A 126 0.97 8.22 -10.76
CA VAL A 126 1.04 7.91 -9.31
C VAL A 126 2.14 8.73 -8.63
N VAL A 127 3.36 8.69 -9.16
CA VAL A 127 4.51 9.41 -8.59
C VAL A 127 4.28 10.93 -8.65
N MET A 128 3.84 11.46 -9.79
CA MET A 128 3.59 12.89 -9.97
C MET A 128 2.48 13.41 -9.04
N ALA A 129 1.41 12.65 -8.84
CA ALA A 129 0.35 13.04 -7.91
C ALA A 129 0.88 13.18 -6.46
N ALA A 130 1.74 12.26 -6.02
CA ALA A 130 2.38 12.35 -4.71
C ALA A 130 3.37 13.52 -4.62
N LEU A 131 4.29 13.65 -5.57
CA LEU A 131 5.32 14.70 -5.54
C LEU A 131 4.73 16.11 -5.63
N THR A 132 3.60 16.28 -6.33
CA THR A 132 2.92 17.59 -6.47
C THR A 132 1.89 17.86 -5.38
N GLY A 133 1.54 16.86 -4.57
CA GLY A 133 0.43 16.93 -3.61
C GLY A 133 -0.96 17.05 -4.24
N ARG A 134 -1.08 16.94 -5.57
CA ARG A 134 -2.37 16.92 -6.28
C ARG A 134 -2.94 15.51 -6.25
N LEU A 135 -3.48 15.13 -5.10
CA LEU A 135 -3.94 13.78 -4.82
C LEU A 135 -5.06 13.34 -5.76
N LEU A 136 -4.94 12.11 -6.25
CA LEU A 136 -5.98 11.42 -7.01
C LEU A 136 -7.19 11.09 -6.11
N PRO A 137 -8.39 10.93 -6.68
CA PRO A 137 -9.54 10.44 -5.94
C PRO A 137 -9.28 9.08 -5.28
N PRO A 138 -10.02 8.70 -4.23
CA PRO A 138 -9.86 7.40 -3.60
C PRO A 138 -10.11 6.24 -4.57
N LYS A 139 -9.28 5.19 -4.49
CA LYS A 139 -9.36 3.98 -5.32
C LYS A 139 -9.19 4.31 -6.79
N THR A 140 -8.16 5.10 -7.12
CA THR A 140 -7.81 5.41 -8.51
C THR A 140 -6.83 4.38 -9.07
N SER A 141 -5.82 4.01 -8.29
CA SER A 141 -4.78 3.06 -8.64
C SER A 141 -4.95 1.73 -7.90
N ARG A 142 -4.61 0.64 -8.58
CA ARG A 142 -4.48 -0.70 -8.00
C ARG A 142 -3.17 -1.29 -8.49
N HIS A 143 -2.30 -1.64 -7.57
CA HIS A 143 -1.03 -2.29 -7.88
C HIS A 143 -1.21 -3.81 -7.88
N VAL A 144 -0.67 -4.45 -8.91
CA VAL A 144 -0.55 -5.91 -9.03
C VAL A 144 0.89 -6.26 -8.71
N TRP A 145 1.05 -7.09 -7.69
CA TRP A 145 2.34 -7.48 -7.15
C TRP A 145 2.78 -8.81 -7.78
N PRO A 146 4.04 -8.93 -8.22
CA PRO A 146 4.54 -10.17 -8.83
C PRO A 146 4.94 -11.22 -7.77
N TRP A 147 4.76 -10.91 -6.49
CA TRP A 147 4.98 -11.79 -5.34
C TRP A 147 3.85 -11.58 -4.30
N PRO A 148 3.54 -12.58 -3.47
CA PRO A 148 2.80 -12.33 -2.25
C PRO A 148 3.65 -11.49 -1.29
N TYR A 149 3.04 -10.53 -0.60
CA TYR A 149 3.67 -9.88 0.55
C TYR A 149 3.07 -10.46 1.83
N GLU A 150 3.92 -10.70 2.83
CA GLU A 150 3.55 -11.43 4.03
C GLU A 150 3.00 -10.51 5.12
N GLU A 151 2.15 -11.08 5.98
CA GLU A 151 1.82 -10.46 7.26
C GLU A 151 3.10 -10.25 8.07
N ARG A 152 3.18 -9.09 8.71
CA ARG A 152 4.20 -8.81 9.70
C ARG A 152 3.54 -8.00 10.80
N PRO A 153 2.81 -8.68 11.70
CA PRO A 153 2.07 -8.02 12.76
C PRO A 153 3.00 -7.17 13.63
N VAL A 154 2.76 -5.87 13.68
CA VAL A 154 3.50 -4.95 14.56
C VAL A 154 2.57 -4.41 15.64
N PRO A 155 2.85 -4.68 16.92
CA PRO A 155 2.08 -4.14 18.04
C PRO A 155 2.04 -2.61 18.05
N ILE A 156 0.84 -2.05 18.22
CA ILE A 156 0.66 -0.59 18.19
C ILE A 156 1.32 0.11 19.39
N ASN A 157 1.43 -0.58 20.53
CA ASN A 157 2.11 -0.05 21.71
C ASN A 157 3.62 0.16 21.47
N ILE A 158 4.26 -0.68 20.64
CA ILE A 158 5.65 -0.48 20.22
C ILE A 158 5.76 0.78 19.36
N LEU A 159 4.88 0.96 18.37
CA LEU A 159 4.88 2.14 17.50
C LEU A 159 4.65 3.45 18.28
N LYS A 160 3.75 3.42 19.27
CA LYS A 160 3.52 4.54 20.19
C LYS A 160 4.73 4.80 21.08
N GLY A 161 5.38 3.76 21.61
CA GLY A 161 6.58 3.89 22.45
C GLY A 161 7.76 4.52 21.71
N LEU A 162 7.96 4.17 20.44
CA LEU A 162 8.97 4.80 19.57
C LEU A 162 8.71 6.30 19.40
N THR A 163 7.45 6.69 19.29
CA THR A 163 7.05 8.09 19.16
C THR A 163 7.38 8.87 20.42
N SER A 164 7.01 8.35 21.59
CA SER A 164 7.28 9.00 22.88
C SER A 164 8.76 9.20 23.17
N SER A 165 9.62 8.32 22.64
CA SER A 165 11.07 8.33 22.87
C SER A 165 11.82 9.44 22.11
N ILE A 166 11.16 10.13 21.17
CA ILE A 166 11.75 11.22 20.37
C ILE A 166 11.21 12.59 20.80
N THR A 167 10.06 12.62 21.48
CA THR A 167 9.42 13.85 21.96
C THR A 167 9.87 14.27 23.36
N CYS A 168 10.85 13.58 23.96
CA CYS A 168 11.45 13.90 25.26
C CYS A 168 12.74 14.71 25.14
#